data_AF-A0A966EKH4-F1
#
_entry.id   AF-A0A966EKH4-F1
#
_cell.length_a   1.000
_cell.length_b   1.000
_cell.length_c   1.000
_cell.angle_alpha   90.00
_cell.angle_beta   90.00
_cell.angle_gamma   90.00
#
_symmetry.space_group_name_H-M   'P 1'
#
loop_
_entity.id
_entity.type
_entity.pdbx_description
1 polymer ?
#
loop_
_entity_poly.entity_id
_entity_poly.type
_entity_poly.pdbx_seq_one_letter_code
_entity_poly.pdbx_strand_id
1 'polypeptide(L)'
;MTIARGLVALFLIPLVGLLHFLFATQFEIYEHRPIWGAVVILASLIVLARLLIKGTNNRKTLFLLNLAGWAMALALIWWIEVFTHYPELNSPHKVGQKLNWSNEEGLQVAQGHLFNIESHLQNTEQTLLIFYRGHW
;
A
#
# COMPACT_ATOMS: atom_id res chain seq x y z
N MET A 1 -17.92 21.19 -22.00
CA MET A 1 -17.19 19.89 -22.03
C MET A 1 -15.82 19.91 -21.35
N THR A 2 -15.05 21.01 -21.40
CA THR A 2 -13.70 21.10 -20.78
C THR A 2 -13.72 21.01 -19.25
N ILE A 3 -14.67 21.68 -18.57
CA ILE A 3 -14.79 21.66 -17.11
C ILE A 3 -15.13 20.26 -16.58
N ALA A 4 -16.01 19.53 -17.26
CA ALA A 4 -16.36 18.14 -16.91
C ALA A 4 -15.13 17.22 -16.94
N ARG A 5 -14.20 17.40 -17.89
CA ARG A 5 -12.96 16.59 -17.96
C ARG A 5 -11.99 16.90 -16.81
N GLY A 6 -11.92 18.15 -16.36
CA GLY A 6 -11.14 18.54 -15.20
C GLY A 6 -11.70 17.99 -13.89
N LEU A 7 -13.02 18.03 -13.74
CA LEU A 7 -13.73 17.41 -12.62
C LEU A 7 -13.54 15.90 -12.60
N VAL A 8 -13.64 15.23 -13.76
CA VAL A 8 -13.37 13.79 -13.85
C VAL A 8 -11.94 13.47 -13.37
N ALA A 9 -10.91 14.21 -13.80
CA ALA A 9 -9.54 13.98 -13.32
C ALA A 9 -9.39 14.21 -11.81
N LEU A 10 -10.08 15.21 -11.25
CA LEU A 10 -10.05 15.51 -9.82
C LEU A 10 -10.70 14.40 -8.99
N PHE A 11 -11.75 13.75 -9.48
CA PHE A 11 -12.41 12.62 -8.81
C PHE A 11 -11.75 11.27 -9.11
N LEU A 12 -11.10 11.12 -10.27
CA LEU A 12 -10.45 9.86 -10.65
C LEU A 12 -9.25 9.56 -9.75
N ILE A 13 -8.44 10.56 -9.41
CA ILE A 13 -7.27 10.42 -8.52
C ILE A 13 -7.67 9.83 -7.15
N PRO A 14 -8.59 10.43 -6.37
CA PRO A 14 -9.00 9.89 -5.08
C PRO A 14 -9.77 8.57 -5.22
N LEU A 15 -10.56 8.38 -6.29
CA LEU A 15 -11.26 7.11 -6.52
C LEU A 15 -10.29 5.96 -6.77
N VAL A 16 -9.21 6.19 -7.51
CA VAL A 16 -8.18 5.17 -7.78
C VAL A 16 -7.38 4.89 -6.52
N GLY A 17 -7.05 5.90 -5.71
CA GLY A 17 -6.47 5.70 -4.40
C GLY A 17 -7.35 4.84 -3.48
N LEU A 18 -8.67 5.10 -3.47
CA LEU A 18 -9.65 4.32 -2.71
C LEU A 18 -9.74 2.87 -3.22
N LEU A 19 -9.83 2.67 -4.53
CA LEU A 19 -9.86 1.32 -5.12
C LEU A 19 -8.57 0.56 -4.84
N HIS A 20 -7.42 1.23 -4.92
CA HIS A 20 -6.14 0.60 -4.59
C HIS A 20 -6.07 0.19 -3.12
N PHE A 21 -6.58 1.02 -2.21
CA PHE A 21 -6.72 0.67 -0.79
C PHE A 21 -7.68 -0.50 -0.56
N LEU A 22 -8.86 -0.50 -1.20
CA LEU A 22 -9.83 -1.58 -1.11
C LEU A 22 -9.28 -2.91 -1.65
N PHE A 23 -8.54 -2.87 -2.75
CA PHE A 23 -7.91 -4.06 -3.29
C PHE A 23 -6.71 -4.53 -2.47
N ALA A 24 -5.89 -3.62 -1.95
CA ALA A 24 -4.81 -3.97 -1.03
C ALA A 24 -5.34 -4.62 0.27
N THR A 25 -6.49 -4.16 0.77
CA THR A 25 -7.13 -4.72 1.97
C THR A 25 -7.85 -6.03 1.73
N GLN A 26 -8.48 -6.24 0.56
CA GLN A 26 -9.20 -7.49 0.26
C GLN A 26 -8.32 -8.62 -0.25
N PHE A 27 -7.24 -8.32 -0.96
CA PHE A 27 -6.41 -9.35 -1.60
C PHE A 27 -5.11 -9.65 -0.85
N GLU A 28 -4.79 -8.93 0.23
CA GLU A 28 -3.49 -9.03 0.97
C GLU A 28 -2.23 -8.86 0.09
N ILE A 29 -2.39 -8.58 -1.21
CA ILE A 29 -1.31 -8.34 -2.15
C ILE A 29 -0.92 -6.87 -2.00
N TYR A 30 -0.06 -6.60 -1.01
CA TYR A 30 0.72 -5.37 -1.01
C TYR A 30 1.81 -5.52 -2.07
N GLU A 31 1.54 -5.04 -3.29
CA GLU A 31 2.61 -4.85 -4.27
C GLU A 31 3.65 -3.92 -3.64
N HIS A 32 4.91 -4.38 -3.58
CA HIS A 32 6.02 -3.61 -2.99
C HIS A 32 6.18 -2.22 -3.62
N ARG A 33 5.67 -2.04 -4.85
CA ARG A 33 5.58 -0.74 -5.54
C ARG A 33 4.27 -0.68 -6.33
N PRO A 34 3.32 0.22 -5.99
CA PRO A 34 2.04 0.32 -6.69
C PRO A 34 2.21 1.05 -8.03
N ILE A 35 2.84 0.39 -9.01
CA ILE A 35 3.18 0.97 -10.33
C ILE A 35 1.91 1.50 -11.02
N TRP A 36 0.80 0.76 -10.91
CA TRP A 36 -0.48 1.16 -11.47
C TRP A 36 -1.03 2.46 -10.85
N GLY A 37 -0.87 2.64 -9.54
CA GLY A 37 -1.27 3.87 -8.85
C GLY A 37 -0.48 5.09 -9.36
N ALA A 38 0.83 4.93 -9.54
CA ALA A 38 1.69 5.97 -10.08
C ALA A 38 1.30 6.36 -11.52
N VAL A 39 1.00 5.37 -12.38
CA VAL A 39 0.57 5.61 -13.77
C VAL A 39 -0.72 6.43 -13.83
N VAL A 40 -1.70 6.11 -12.98
CA VAL A 40 -2.99 6.82 -12.98
C VAL A 40 -2.87 8.24 -12.41
N ILE A 41 -2.06 8.44 -11.37
CA ILE A 41 -1.75 9.76 -10.83
C ILE A 41 -1.10 10.63 -11.94
N LEU A 42 -0.07 10.10 -12.63
CA LEU A 42 0.59 10.79 -13.74
C LEU A 42 -0.37 11.15 -14.87
N ALA A 43 -1.21 10.21 -15.32
CA ALA A 43 -2.19 10.45 -16.37
C ALA A 43 -3.16 11.58 -15.99
N SER A 44 -3.60 11.61 -14.74
CA SER A 44 -4.52 12.62 -14.23
C SER A 44 -3.87 14.01 -14.13
N LEU A 45 -2.61 14.08 -13.69
CA LEU A 45 -1.83 15.33 -13.66
C LEU A 45 -1.59 15.89 -15.06
N ILE A 46 -1.30 15.03 -16.06
CA ILE A 46 -1.15 15.44 -17.47
C ILE A 46 -2.45 16.05 -18.00
N VAL A 47 -3.60 15.44 -17.70
CA VAL A 47 -4.92 15.97 -18.11
C VAL A 47 -5.18 17.33 -17.46
N LEU A 48 -4.90 17.48 -16.17
CA LEU A 48 -5.03 18.74 -15.44
C LEU A 48 -4.13 19.83 -16.02
N ALA A 49 -2.84 19.55 -16.23
CA ALA A 49 -1.88 20.48 -16.82
C ALA A 49 -2.32 20.91 -18.23
N ARG A 50 -2.77 19.97 -19.05
CA ARG A 50 -3.31 20.26 -20.39
C ARG A 50 -4.55 21.14 -20.33
N LEU A 51 -5.42 20.93 -19.34
CA LEU A 51 -6.61 21.76 -19.12
C LEU A 51 -6.23 23.19 -18.74
N LEU A 52 -5.19 23.39 -17.93
CA LEU A 52 -4.69 24.71 -17.56
C LEU A 52 -4.09 25.46 -18.77
N ILE A 53 -3.35 24.76 -19.63
CA ILE A 53 -2.72 25.35 -20.83
C ILE A 53 -3.77 25.74 -21.88
N LYS A 54 -4.76 24.87 -22.13
CA LYS A 54 -5.77 25.09 -23.18
C LYS A 54 -7.00 25.90 -22.71
N GLY A 55 -7.19 26.06 -21.41
CA GLY A 55 -8.35 26.75 -20.86
C GLY A 55 -8.23 28.27 -20.95
N THR A 56 -9.01 28.87 -21.83
CA THR A 56 -9.07 30.33 -21.99
C THR A 56 -10.04 31.00 -21.00
N ASN A 57 -11.11 30.29 -20.59
CA ASN A 57 -12.09 30.77 -19.62
C ASN A 57 -11.82 30.24 -18.20
N ASN A 58 -12.17 31.03 -17.18
CA ASN A 58 -12.05 30.69 -15.75
C ASN A 58 -10.63 30.28 -15.33
N ARG A 59 -9.61 30.97 -15.86
CA ARG A 59 -8.19 30.65 -15.66
C ARG A 59 -7.76 30.59 -14.19
N LYS A 60 -8.33 31.45 -13.32
CA LYS A 60 -8.11 31.40 -11.86
C LYS A 60 -8.61 30.09 -11.23
N THR A 61 -9.82 29.65 -11.60
CA THR A 61 -10.39 28.39 -11.14
C THR A 61 -9.60 27.18 -11.63
N LEU A 62 -9.16 27.20 -12.90
CA LEU A 62 -8.31 26.16 -13.47
C LEU A 62 -6.95 26.08 -12.77
N PHE A 63 -6.37 27.23 -12.40
CA PHE A 63 -5.13 27.28 -11.64
C PHE A 63 -5.28 26.66 -10.25
N LEU A 64 -6.35 27.01 -9.52
CA LEU A 64 -6.66 26.43 -8.21
C LEU A 64 -6.90 24.91 -8.29
N LEU A 65 -7.63 24.44 -9.30
CA LEU A 65 -7.83 23.00 -9.54
C LEU A 65 -6.52 22.27 -9.82
N ASN A 66 -5.62 22.88 -10.59
CA ASN A 66 -4.30 22.32 -10.85
C ASN A 66 -3.49 22.19 -9.56
N LEU A 67 -3.41 23.28 -8.79
CA LEU A 67 -2.70 23.33 -7.52
C LEU A 67 -3.22 22.28 -6.53
N ALA A 68 -4.54 22.15 -6.40
CA ALA A 68 -5.18 21.14 -5.56
C ALA A 68 -4.87 19.70 -6.03
N GLY A 69 -4.91 19.45 -7.34
CA GLY A 69 -4.57 18.14 -7.91
C GLY A 69 -3.12 17.71 -7.65
N TRP A 70 -2.18 18.65 -7.79
CA TRP A 70 -0.77 18.41 -7.45
C TRP A 70 -0.56 18.18 -5.96
N ALA A 71 -1.17 18.99 -5.10
CA ALA A 71 -1.09 18.82 -3.65
C ALA A 71 -1.63 17.44 -3.21
N MET A 72 -2.75 17.01 -3.80
CA MET A 72 -3.35 15.70 -3.52
C MET A 72 -2.48 14.54 -4.02
N ALA A 73 -1.84 14.68 -5.18
CA ALA A 73 -0.89 13.69 -5.70
C ALA A 73 0.34 13.55 -4.77
N LEU A 74 0.92 14.66 -4.31
CA LEU A 74 2.03 14.64 -3.35
C LEU A 74 1.63 14.02 -2.02
N ALA A 75 0.45 14.36 -1.50
CA ALA A 75 -0.07 13.78 -0.27
C ALA A 75 -0.28 12.26 -0.40
N LEU A 76 -0.79 11.79 -1.55
CA LEU A 76 -0.94 10.36 -1.84
C LEU A 76 0.40 9.64 -1.91
N ILE A 77 1.39 10.19 -2.62
CA ILE A 77 2.72 9.59 -2.73
C ILE A 77 3.38 9.52 -1.35
N TRP A 78 3.35 10.61 -0.59
CA TRP A 78 3.87 10.66 0.77
C TRP A 78 3.17 9.65 1.68
N TRP A 79 1.84 9.56 1.61
CA TRP A 79 1.07 8.59 2.37
C TRP A 79 1.47 7.16 2.05
N ILE A 80 1.61 6.83 0.75
CA ILE A 80 2.07 5.52 0.31
C ILE A 80 3.46 5.24 0.86
N GLU A 81 4.43 6.13 0.67
CA GLU A 81 5.80 5.91 1.17
C GLU A 81 5.86 5.77 2.68
N VAL A 82 5.14 6.59 3.45
CA VAL A 82 5.22 6.54 4.92
C VAL A 82 4.49 5.34 5.51
N PHE A 83 3.31 4.98 5.01
CA PHE A 83 2.50 3.91 5.58
C PHE A 83 2.78 2.51 5.00
N THR A 84 3.35 2.42 3.80
CA THR A 84 3.69 1.14 3.17
C THR A 84 5.16 0.76 3.32
N HIS A 85 6.02 1.67 3.80
CA HIS A 85 7.41 1.34 4.10
C HIS A 85 7.50 0.58 5.42
N TYR A 86 7.44 -0.74 5.30
CA TYR A 86 7.79 -1.63 6.40
C TYR A 86 9.30 -1.82 6.41
N PRO A 87 9.95 -1.77 7.58
CA PRO A 87 11.34 -2.19 7.67
C PRO A 87 11.41 -3.61 7.12
N GLU A 88 12.34 -3.85 6.20
CA GLU A 88 12.63 -5.20 5.76
C GLU A 88 12.86 -6.06 7.00
N LEU A 89 12.20 -7.21 7.06
CA LEU A 89 12.46 -8.21 8.10
C LEU A 89 13.91 -8.60 7.94
N ASN A 90 14.75 -8.06 8.82
CA ASN A 90 16.16 -8.36 8.90
C ASN A 90 16.27 -9.78 9.45
N SER A 91 16.04 -10.76 8.60
CA SER A 91 16.08 -12.17 8.95
C SER A 91 17.53 -12.62 8.87
N PRO A 92 18.22 -12.87 10.01
CA PRO A 92 19.59 -13.36 10.01
C PRO A 92 19.66 -14.84 9.58
N HIS A 93 18.57 -15.43 9.10
CA HIS A 93 18.44 -16.86 8.89
C HIS A 93 18.72 -17.23 7.44
N LYS A 94 19.77 -18.01 7.24
CA LYS A 94 20.11 -18.59 5.94
C LYS A 94 19.42 -19.95 5.76
N VAL A 95 19.10 -20.28 4.51
CA VAL A 95 18.62 -21.62 4.16
C VAL A 95 19.63 -22.68 4.64
N GLY A 96 19.17 -23.68 5.39
CA GLY A 96 20.01 -24.72 5.99
C GLY A 96 20.58 -24.39 7.38
N GLN A 97 20.33 -23.19 7.92
CA GLN A 97 20.68 -22.86 9.30
C GLN A 97 19.62 -23.41 10.27
N LYS A 98 20.07 -24.05 11.36
CA LYS A 98 19.17 -24.42 12.45
C LYS A 98 18.65 -23.15 13.12
N LEU A 99 17.34 -22.93 13.05
CA LEU A 99 16.66 -21.83 13.73
C LEU A 99 16.64 -22.11 15.24
N ASN A 100 17.17 -21.17 16.02
CA ASN A 100 17.03 -21.20 17.47
C ASN A 100 15.82 -20.34 17.83
N TRP A 101 14.69 -21.00 18.10
CA TRP A 101 13.44 -20.32 18.44
C TRP A 101 13.45 -19.95 19.92
N SER A 102 13.52 -18.66 20.25
CA SER A 102 13.26 -18.22 21.62
C SER A 102 11.76 -18.03 21.81
N ASN A 103 11.17 -18.75 22.77
CA ASN A 103 9.76 -18.58 23.15
C ASN A 103 9.55 -17.37 24.08
N GLU A 104 10.41 -16.35 24.02
CA GLU A 104 10.44 -15.26 25.01
C GLU A 104 9.15 -14.43 25.06
N GLU A 105 8.40 -14.36 23.95
CA GLU A 105 7.08 -13.71 23.89
C GLU A 105 5.89 -14.69 23.74
N GLY A 106 6.13 -16.01 23.90
CA GLY A 106 5.11 -17.04 24.07
C GLY A 106 3.91 -16.99 23.10
N LEU A 107 4.06 -17.60 21.92
CA LEU A 107 2.92 -17.86 21.03
C LEU A 107 1.80 -18.57 21.80
N GLN A 108 0.55 -18.20 21.57
CA GLN A 108 -0.59 -18.86 22.19
C GLN A 108 -1.43 -19.56 21.12
N VAL A 109 -1.88 -20.77 21.42
CA VAL A 109 -2.93 -21.42 20.62
C VAL A 109 -4.27 -20.70 20.83
N ALA A 110 -5.25 -20.95 19.96
CA ALA A 110 -6.59 -20.35 20.05
C ALA A 110 -7.28 -20.55 21.41
N GLN A 111 -6.91 -21.60 22.15
CA GLN A 111 -7.40 -21.91 23.48
C GLN A 111 -6.72 -21.10 24.61
N GLY A 112 -5.79 -20.19 24.28
CA GLY A 112 -5.06 -19.36 25.24
C GLY A 112 -3.89 -20.05 25.94
N HIS A 113 -3.58 -21.30 25.58
CA HIS A 113 -2.40 -22.00 26.11
C HIS A 113 -1.14 -21.58 25.35
N LEU A 114 -0.01 -21.53 26.06
CA LEU A 114 1.28 -21.28 25.46
C LEU A 114 1.66 -22.44 24.51
N PHE A 115 2.03 -22.09 23.29
CA PHE A 115 2.53 -22.97 22.26
C PHE A 115 4.05 -22.92 22.22
N ASN A 116 4.68 -24.07 22.43
CA ASN A 116 6.13 -24.21 22.29
C ASN A 116 6.47 -24.74 20.89
N ILE A 117 6.90 -23.84 20.00
CA ILE A 117 7.34 -24.21 18.63
C ILE A 117 8.43 -25.26 18.67
N GLU A 118 9.45 -25.10 19.51
CA GLU A 118 10.63 -25.98 19.54
C GLU A 118 10.23 -27.43 19.81
N SER A 119 9.33 -27.64 20.77
CA SER A 119 8.82 -28.99 21.08
C SER A 119 8.07 -29.63 19.91
N HIS A 120 7.43 -28.84 19.06
CA HIS A 120 6.69 -29.34 17.91
C HIS A 120 7.61 -29.64 16.72
N LEU A 121 8.63 -28.80 16.51
CA LEU A 121 9.66 -29.00 15.50
C LEU A 121 10.51 -30.26 15.75
N GLN A 122 10.73 -30.63 17.02
CA GLN A 122 11.51 -31.82 17.37
C GLN A 122 10.73 -33.14 17.13
N ASN A 123 9.39 -33.07 17.09
CA ASN A 123 8.53 -34.26 16.99
C ASN A 123 8.02 -34.53 15.56
N THR A 124 8.41 -33.70 14.59
CA THR A 124 7.98 -33.84 13.19
C THR A 124 9.19 -33.83 12.26
N GLU A 125 9.17 -34.66 11.22
CA GLU A 125 10.26 -34.68 10.22
C GLU A 125 10.29 -33.40 9.38
N GLN A 126 9.12 -32.78 9.18
CA GLN A 126 8.94 -31.56 8.40
C GLN A 126 7.84 -30.70 9.03
N THR A 127 8.08 -29.40 9.14
CA THR A 127 7.08 -28.42 9.58
C THR A 127 7.06 -27.26 8.59
N LEU A 128 5.85 -26.88 8.15
CA LEU A 128 5.62 -25.66 7.40
C LEU A 128 5.13 -24.58 8.37
N LEU A 129 5.91 -23.50 8.52
CA LEU A 129 5.49 -22.32 9.27
C LEU A 129 5.01 -21.26 8.29
N ILE A 130 3.76 -20.81 8.48
CA ILE A 130 3.16 -19.76 7.67
C ILE A 130 2.93 -18.55 8.57
N PHE A 131 3.53 -17.42 8.19
CA PHE A 131 3.38 -16.15 8.91
C PHE A 131 2.39 -15.29 8.14
N TYR A 132 1.23 -15.02 8.76
CA TYR A 132 0.26 -14.07 8.25
C TYR A 132 0.39 -12.76 9.03
N ARG A 133 0.17 -11.65 8.34
CA ARG A 133 0.16 -10.34 8.98
C ARG A 133 -1.27 -9.94 9.31
N GLY A 134 -1.60 -9.96 10.60
CA GLY A 134 -2.89 -9.53 11.11
C GLY A 134 -3.86 -10.71 11.25
N HIS A 135 -4.18 -11.05 12.49
CA HIS A 135 -5.47 -11.67 12.79
C HIS A 135 -6.46 -10.52 12.96
N TRP A 136 -7.56 -10.57 12.21
CA TRP A 136 -8.78 -9.85 12.57
C TRP A 136 -9.49 -10.62 13.69
#